data_AF-A0A2V2UH24-F1
#
_entry.id   AF-A0A2V2UH24-F1
#
_cell.length_a   1.000
_cell.length_b   1.000
_cell.length_c   1.000
_cell.angle_alpha   90.00
_cell.angle_beta   90.00
_cell.angle_gamma   90.00
#
_symmetry.space_group_name_H-M   'P 1'
#
loop_
_entity.id
_entity.type
_entity.pdbx_description
1 polymer ?
#
loop_
_entity_poly.entity_id
_entity_poly.type
_entity_poly.pdbx_seq_one_letter_code
_entity_poly.pdbx_strand_id
1 'polypeptide(L)'
;MTFQVPFSTAVDEPHQWRATPRTPCPRECEFLFEFRALPNETVSVVMQQVRSYVETQLLPAMKAEFEDAEIVITPRNETPSFEGNEEAPITKLACAINNDYKVWKKNYSTEASHYSGIAGAPTVVCGPHGGAIHCANEYVTPAQLDKCREFVLKVAESLKASPARL
;
A
#
# COMPACT_ATOMS: atom_id res chain seq x y z
N MET A 1 10.38 -9.47 -13.68
CA MET A 1 10.47 -8.00 -13.48
C MET A 1 10.93 -7.68 -12.06
N THR A 2 11.54 -6.52 -11.84
CA THR A 2 12.08 -6.08 -10.53
C THR A 2 11.23 -4.93 -9.96
N PHE A 3 11.04 -4.88 -8.64
CA PHE A 3 10.37 -3.76 -7.96
C PHE A 3 11.15 -2.46 -8.13
N GLN A 4 10.45 -1.32 -8.25
CA GLN A 4 11.09 0.00 -8.31
C GLN A 4 11.93 0.28 -7.05
N VAL A 5 11.52 -0.24 -5.90
CA VAL A 5 12.33 -0.36 -4.68
C VAL A 5 12.53 -1.85 -4.41
N PRO A 6 13.74 -2.40 -4.57
CA PRO A 6 13.96 -3.85 -4.53
C PRO A 6 14.14 -4.41 -3.11
N PHE A 7 13.67 -3.69 -2.09
CA PHE A 7 13.76 -4.05 -0.68
C PHE A 7 12.48 -3.64 0.05
N SER A 8 12.17 -4.33 1.15
CA SER A 8 11.13 -3.87 2.06
C SER A 8 11.54 -2.58 2.75
N THR A 9 10.58 -1.71 3.01
CA THR A 9 10.83 -0.39 3.62
C THR A 9 9.99 -0.23 4.87
N ALA A 10 10.58 0.44 5.86
CA ALA A 10 9.90 0.93 7.04
C ALA A 10 9.95 2.46 7.00
N VAL A 11 8.82 3.10 7.29
CA VAL A 11 8.72 4.56 7.36
C VAL A 11 8.06 4.93 8.67
N ASP A 12 8.63 5.91 9.36
CA ASP A 12 8.02 6.57 10.52
C ASP A 12 7.13 7.72 10.06
N GLU A 13 5.89 7.73 10.53
CA GLU A 13 4.95 8.84 10.30
C GLU A 13 5.09 9.92 11.39
N PRO A 14 4.66 11.17 11.12
CA PRO A 14 4.88 12.28 12.04
C PRO A 14 4.32 12.03 13.45
N HIS A 15 5.22 12.22 14.41
CA HIS A 15 5.04 11.98 15.83
C HIS A 15 3.98 12.89 16.46
N GLN A 16 3.00 12.32 17.16
CA GLN A 16 2.05 13.07 17.97
C GLN A 16 2.41 12.93 19.45
N TRP A 17 2.72 14.07 20.09
CA TRP A 17 2.93 14.15 21.53
C TRP A 17 1.76 14.91 22.17
N ARG A 18 1.16 14.35 23.22
CA ARG A 18 0.16 15.05 24.04
C ARG A 18 0.78 15.41 25.38
N ALA A 19 1.23 16.66 25.53
CA ALA A 19 1.51 17.24 26.85
C ALA A 19 0.33 18.13 27.30
N THR A 20 0.06 18.15 28.60
CA THR A 20 -0.90 19.11 29.18
C THR A 20 -0.14 20.31 29.76
N PRO A 21 -0.74 21.52 29.83
CA PRO A 21 -0.05 22.73 30.29
C PRO A 21 0.51 22.66 31.73
N ARG A 22 0.07 21.70 32.55
CA ARG A 22 0.51 21.54 33.95
C ARG A 22 1.61 20.51 34.15
N THR A 23 1.89 19.66 33.16
CA THR A 23 2.93 18.62 33.26
C THR A 23 3.73 18.58 31.95
N PRO A 24 4.93 19.18 31.92
CA PRO A 24 5.74 19.25 30.69
C PRO A 24 6.25 17.88 30.21
N CYS A 25 6.13 16.82 31.02
CA CYS A 25 6.35 15.44 30.59
C CYS A 25 5.04 14.88 29.98
N PRO A 26 5.02 14.47 28.70
CA PRO A 26 3.84 13.85 28.09
C PRO A 26 3.51 12.54 28.80
N ARG A 27 2.24 12.38 29.21
CA ARG A 27 1.75 11.16 29.85
C ARG A 27 1.67 9.99 28.86
N GLU A 28 1.49 10.30 27.58
CA GLU A 28 1.34 9.34 26.49
C GLU A 28 2.12 9.85 25.27
N CYS A 29 2.74 8.91 24.54
CA CYS A 29 3.41 9.16 23.27
C CYS A 29 2.99 8.09 22.27
N GLU A 30 2.60 8.51 21.07
CA GLU A 30 2.18 7.62 19.99
C GLU A 30 3.19 7.69 18.84
N PHE A 31 3.58 6.51 18.36
CA PHE A 31 4.41 6.34 17.18
C PHE A 31 3.62 5.55 16.16
N LEU A 32 3.62 6.01 14.91
CA LEU A 32 3.04 5.29 13.80
C LEU A 32 4.16 4.93 12.83
N PHE A 33 4.19 3.67 12.43
CA PHE A 33 5.12 3.16 11.44
C PHE A 33 4.37 2.25 10.48
N GLU A 34 4.81 2.22 9.23
CA GLU A 34 4.33 1.28 8.22
C GLU A 34 5.45 0.39 7.72
N PHE A 35 5.09 -0.85 7.38
CA PHE A 35 5.98 -1.80 6.72
C PHE A 35 5.43 -2.12 5.33
N ARG A 36 6.24 -1.91 4.30
CA ARG A 36 5.94 -2.34 2.94
C ARG A 36 6.80 -3.57 2.64
N ALA A 37 6.20 -4.75 2.77
CA ALA A 37 6.88 -6.02 2.54
C ALA A 37 6.87 -6.41 1.05
N LEU A 38 7.96 -6.99 0.57
CA LEU A 38 7.98 -7.71 -0.71
C LEU A 38 7.10 -8.98 -0.63
N PRO A 39 6.59 -9.51 -1.75
CA PRO A 39 5.70 -10.69 -1.75
C PRO A 39 6.26 -11.94 -1.04
N ASN A 40 7.59 -12.04 -0.93
CA ASN A 40 8.27 -13.18 -0.30
C ASN A 40 8.60 -12.95 1.18
N GLU A 41 8.25 -11.78 1.73
CA GLU A 41 8.44 -11.44 3.13
C GLU A 41 7.10 -11.31 3.84
N THR A 42 7.00 -11.86 5.04
CA THR A 42 5.76 -11.78 5.82
C THR A 42 5.87 -10.65 6.83
N VAL A 43 4.99 -9.65 6.72
CA VAL A 43 4.88 -8.54 7.69
C VAL A 43 4.78 -9.06 9.14
N SER A 44 4.15 -10.22 9.33
CA SER A 44 4.04 -10.87 10.64
C SER A 44 5.39 -11.20 11.28
N VAL A 45 6.41 -11.58 10.50
CA VAL A 45 7.76 -11.88 11.01
C VAL A 45 8.42 -10.63 11.53
N VAL A 46 8.35 -9.52 10.78
CA VAL A 46 8.90 -8.23 11.19
C VAL A 46 8.16 -7.71 12.43
N MET A 47 6.82 -7.80 12.45
CA MET A 47 6.03 -7.42 13.63
C MET A 47 6.35 -8.28 14.86
N GLN A 48 6.66 -9.56 14.69
CA GLN A 48 7.09 -10.43 15.77
C GLN A 48 8.46 -10.01 16.32
N GLN A 49 9.40 -9.58 15.47
CA GLN A 49 10.68 -9.04 15.90
C GLN A 49 10.50 -7.75 16.72
N VAL A 50 9.62 -6.85 16.28
CA VAL A 50 9.28 -5.62 17.02
C VAL A 50 8.70 -5.96 18.39
N ARG A 51 7.71 -6.85 18.45
CA ARG A 51 7.09 -7.30 19.72
C ARG A 51 8.13 -7.94 20.65
N SER A 52 8.99 -8.81 20.13
CA SER A 52 10.05 -9.46 20.90
C SER A 52 11.04 -8.44 21.48
N TYR A 53 11.45 -7.43 20.71
CA TYR A 53 12.31 -6.35 21.20
C TYR A 53 11.62 -5.54 22.30
N VAL A 54 10.34 -5.21 22.11
CA VAL A 54 9.55 -4.49 23.12
C VAL A 54 9.46 -5.28 24.43
N GLU A 55 9.13 -6.56 24.36
CA GLU A 55 8.93 -7.41 25.54
C GLU A 55 10.24 -7.74 26.26
N THR A 56 11.32 -7.97 25.53
CA THR A 56 12.59 -8.47 26.11
C THR A 56 13.61 -7.40 26.46
N GLN A 57 13.51 -6.21 25.86
CA GLN A 57 14.49 -5.13 26.05
C GLN A 57 13.84 -3.84 26.52
N LEU A 58 12.88 -3.30 25.76
CA LEU A 58 12.42 -1.94 25.94
C LEU A 58 11.48 -1.77 27.16
N LEU A 59 10.46 -2.62 27.28
CA LEU A 59 9.50 -2.55 28.39
C LEU A 59 10.17 -2.81 29.75
N PRO A 60 11.08 -3.80 29.90
CA PRO A 60 11.85 -3.96 31.13
C PRO A 60 12.67 -2.72 31.51
N ALA A 61 13.34 -2.09 30.53
CA ALA A 61 14.11 -0.88 30.76
C ALA A 61 13.21 0.31 31.18
N MET A 62 12.03 0.47 30.56
CA MET A 62 11.07 1.50 30.95
C MET A 62 10.49 1.26 32.35
N LYS A 63 10.20 0.01 32.71
CA LYS A 63 9.68 -0.35 34.04
C LYS A 63 10.68 -0.15 35.16
N ALA A 64 11.98 -0.19 34.87
CA ALA A 64 13.02 0.15 35.83
C ALA A 64 12.99 1.64 36.22
N GLU A 65 12.55 2.51 35.32
CA GLU A 65 12.39 3.95 35.55
C GLU A 65 10.98 4.31 36.09
N PHE A 66 9.94 3.61 35.63
CA PHE A 66 8.55 3.81 36.02
C PHE A 66 7.74 2.51 35.99
N GLU A 67 7.35 1.99 37.17
CA GLU A 67 6.74 0.66 37.33
C GLU A 67 5.47 0.44 36.47
N ASP A 68 4.65 1.48 36.33
CA ASP A 68 3.40 1.45 35.56
C ASP A 68 3.60 1.70 34.05
N ALA A 69 4.84 1.70 33.55
CA ALA A 69 5.11 1.86 32.13
C ALA A 69 4.46 0.75 31.29
N GLU A 70 3.84 1.13 30.18
CA GLU A 70 3.15 0.24 29.25
C GLU A 70 3.49 0.61 27.80
N ILE A 71 3.59 -0.41 26.94
CA ILE A 71 3.66 -0.25 25.48
C ILE A 71 2.54 -1.07 24.87
N VAL A 72 1.66 -0.42 24.10
CA VAL A 72 0.58 -1.08 23.37
C VAL A 72 0.83 -0.97 21.87
N ILE A 73 0.90 -2.11 21.18
CA ILE A 73 1.07 -2.18 19.72
C ILE A 73 -0.24 -2.67 19.09
N THR A 74 -0.94 -1.76 18.41
CA THR A 74 -2.19 -2.06 17.69
C THR A 74 -1.97 -2.06 16.18
N PRO A 75 -2.38 -3.12 15.45
CA PRO A 75 -2.42 -3.07 13.99
C PRO A 75 -3.53 -2.09 13.56
N ARG A 76 -3.19 -1.11 12.71
CA ARG A 76 -4.18 -0.16 12.17
C ARG A 76 -4.77 -0.63 10.85
N ASN A 77 -3.93 -0.87 9.86
CA ASN A 77 -4.33 -1.23 8.51
C ASN A 77 -3.42 -2.36 8.00
N GLU A 78 -4.01 -3.34 7.33
CA GLU A 78 -3.29 -4.39 6.61
C GLU A 78 -3.82 -4.42 5.18
N THR A 79 -2.97 -4.08 4.22
CA THR A 79 -3.26 -4.27 2.80
C THR A 79 -2.35 -5.39 2.31
N PRO A 80 -2.91 -6.50 1.80
CA PRO A 80 -2.09 -7.57 1.23
C PRO A 80 -1.27 -7.06 0.05
N SER A 81 -0.12 -7.69 -0.20
CA SER A 81 0.67 -7.42 -1.39
C SER A 81 -0.10 -7.82 -2.65
N PHE A 82 -0.08 -6.96 -3.68
CA PHE A 82 -0.65 -7.26 -4.99
C PHE A 82 0.45 -7.72 -5.95
N GLU A 83 0.32 -8.94 -6.46
CA GLU A 83 1.12 -9.45 -7.56
C GLU A 83 0.19 -9.70 -8.75
N GLY A 84 0.32 -8.87 -9.79
CA GLY A 84 -0.45 -9.02 -11.02
C GLY A 84 0.06 -10.19 -11.88
N ASN A 85 -0.84 -10.79 -12.66
CA ASN A 85 -0.47 -11.83 -13.62
C ASN A 85 -0.39 -11.23 -15.03
N GLU A 86 0.81 -11.20 -15.62
CA GLU A 86 1.05 -10.70 -16.98
C GLU A 86 0.29 -11.51 -18.05
N GLU A 87 0.04 -12.80 -17.77
CA GLU A 87 -0.68 -13.69 -18.67
C GLU A 87 -2.21 -13.57 -18.58
N ALA A 88 -2.73 -12.85 -17.56
CA ALA A 88 -4.17 -12.71 -17.39
C ALA A 88 -4.80 -11.95 -18.57
N PRO A 89 -6.01 -12.37 -19.05
CA PRO A 89 -6.68 -11.71 -20.15
C PRO A 89 -6.88 -10.21 -19.95
N ILE A 90 -7.20 -9.78 -18.72
CA ILE A 90 -7.38 -8.37 -18.38
C ILE A 90 -6.08 -7.57 -18.51
N THR A 91 -4.94 -8.16 -18.16
CA THR A 91 -3.62 -7.52 -18.30
C THR A 91 -3.26 -7.35 -19.77
N LYS A 92 -3.42 -8.41 -20.58
CA LYS A 92 -3.17 -8.35 -22.03
C LYS A 92 -4.09 -7.35 -22.73
N LEU A 93 -5.36 -7.29 -22.33
CA LEU A 93 -6.32 -6.31 -22.84
C LEU A 93 -5.89 -4.88 -22.50
N ALA A 94 -5.53 -4.62 -21.25
CA ALA A 94 -5.08 -3.30 -20.82
C ALA A 94 -3.82 -2.84 -21.57
N CYS A 95 -2.83 -3.72 -21.77
CA CYS A 95 -1.64 -3.44 -22.56
C CYS A 95 -1.99 -3.13 -24.03
N ALA A 96 -2.88 -3.90 -24.64
CA ALA A 96 -3.30 -3.69 -26.02
C ALA A 96 -4.04 -2.35 -26.20
N ILE A 97 -4.92 -1.98 -25.28
CA ILE A 97 -5.67 -0.70 -25.32
C ILE A 97 -4.72 0.50 -25.22
N ASN A 98 -3.71 0.40 -24.34
CA ASN A 98 -2.71 1.46 -24.14
C ASN A 98 -1.60 1.46 -25.19
N ASN A 99 -1.49 0.40 -25.99
CA ASN A 99 -0.33 0.13 -26.85
C ASN A 99 0.99 0.24 -26.07
N ASP A 100 0.99 -0.25 -24.83
CA ASP A 100 2.15 -0.30 -23.93
C ASP A 100 2.16 -1.66 -23.23
N TYR A 101 3.15 -2.47 -23.60
CA TYR A 101 3.32 -3.84 -23.08
C TYR A 101 4.32 -3.91 -21.93
N LYS A 102 4.83 -2.76 -21.49
CA LYS A 102 5.72 -2.71 -20.33
C LYS A 102 4.89 -2.71 -19.06
N VAL A 103 4.99 -3.79 -18.29
CA VAL A 103 4.41 -3.88 -16.94
C VAL A 103 5.41 -3.32 -15.92
N TRP A 104 4.87 -2.69 -14.88
CA TRP A 104 5.65 -2.03 -13.84
C TRP A 104 5.21 -2.51 -12.47
N LYS A 105 6.16 -2.58 -11.54
CA LYS A 105 5.89 -2.81 -10.12
C LYS A 105 6.05 -1.50 -9.38
N LYS A 106 5.00 -1.09 -8.67
CA LYS A 106 4.95 0.16 -7.91
C LYS A 106 4.95 -0.11 -6.41
N ASN A 107 5.43 0.88 -5.66
CA ASN A 107 5.63 0.79 -4.22
C ASN A 107 4.46 1.40 -3.42
N TYR A 108 3.29 1.59 -4.02
CA TYR A 108 2.08 2.06 -3.34
C TYR A 108 1.01 0.97 -3.30
N SER A 109 0.16 1.02 -2.28
CA SER A 109 -0.96 0.10 -2.12
C SER A 109 -2.17 0.54 -2.95
N THR A 110 -2.98 -0.43 -3.38
CA THR A 110 -4.28 -0.22 -4.02
C THR A 110 -5.23 -1.33 -3.56
N GLU A 111 -6.52 -1.21 -3.86
CA GLU A 111 -7.52 -2.24 -3.59
C GLU A 111 -7.36 -3.51 -4.46
N ALA A 112 -6.44 -3.49 -5.44
CA ALA A 112 -6.20 -4.60 -6.36
C ALA A 112 -5.78 -5.91 -5.65
N SER A 113 -5.10 -5.80 -4.50
CA SER A 113 -4.74 -6.98 -3.71
C SER A 113 -5.96 -7.70 -3.14
N HIS A 114 -7.02 -6.97 -2.78
CA HIS A 114 -8.27 -7.56 -2.31
C HIS A 114 -9.04 -8.22 -3.46
N TYR A 115 -9.14 -7.56 -4.62
CA TYR A 115 -9.82 -8.16 -5.78
C TYR A 115 -9.13 -9.43 -6.27
N SER A 116 -7.81 -9.39 -6.41
CA SER A 116 -7.03 -10.56 -6.87
C SER A 116 -6.93 -11.64 -5.80
N GLY A 117 -6.52 -11.28 -4.58
CA GLY A 117 -6.19 -12.25 -3.52
C GLY A 117 -7.38 -12.77 -2.73
N ILE A 118 -8.43 -11.96 -2.54
CA ILE A 118 -9.60 -12.35 -1.72
C ILE A 118 -10.78 -12.74 -2.61
N ALA A 119 -11.12 -11.92 -3.60
CA ALA A 119 -12.25 -12.19 -4.49
C ALA A 119 -11.91 -13.14 -5.66
N GLY A 120 -10.62 -13.44 -5.88
CA GLY A 120 -10.16 -14.30 -6.97
C GLY A 120 -10.37 -13.69 -8.37
N ALA A 121 -10.59 -12.37 -8.45
CA ALA A 121 -10.82 -11.66 -9.70
C ALA A 121 -9.48 -11.18 -10.28
N PRO A 122 -9.06 -11.67 -11.47
CA PRO A 122 -7.86 -11.17 -12.13
C PRO A 122 -7.92 -9.65 -12.26
N THR A 123 -6.91 -8.97 -11.72
CA THR A 123 -6.91 -7.52 -11.61
C THR A 123 -5.64 -6.95 -12.23
N VAL A 124 -5.75 -5.77 -12.83
CA VAL A 124 -4.62 -4.97 -13.33
C VAL A 124 -4.84 -3.52 -12.89
N VAL A 125 -3.77 -2.83 -12.51
CA VAL A 125 -3.81 -1.41 -12.18
C VAL A 125 -3.26 -0.63 -13.38
N CYS A 126 -4.01 0.35 -13.87
CA CYS A 126 -3.64 1.19 -15.01
C CYS A 126 -3.80 2.66 -14.64
N GLY A 127 -2.82 3.48 -15.01
CA GLY A 127 -2.87 4.91 -14.72
C GLY A 127 -1.56 5.62 -15.07
N PRO A 128 -1.51 6.96 -14.91
CA PRO A 128 -0.28 7.71 -15.13
C PRO A 128 0.82 7.25 -14.17
N HIS A 129 2.05 7.11 -14.69
CA HIS A 129 3.20 6.56 -13.97
C HIS A 129 3.88 7.55 -13.00
N GLY A 130 3.11 8.34 -12.25
CA GLY A 130 3.62 9.31 -11.28
C GLY A 130 3.07 10.72 -11.49
N GLY A 131 3.52 11.65 -10.65
CA GLY A 131 3.03 13.01 -10.57
C GLY A 131 3.10 13.51 -9.14
N ALA A 132 2.50 14.67 -8.91
CA ALA A 132 2.25 15.21 -7.59
C ALA A 132 1.15 14.38 -6.91
N ILE A 133 1.50 13.30 -6.20
CA ILE A 133 0.57 12.45 -5.44
C ILE A 133 0.88 12.62 -3.96
N HIS A 134 -0.15 12.84 -3.12
CA HIS A 134 -0.02 13.06 -1.68
C HIS A 134 0.92 14.23 -1.34
N CYS A 135 0.85 15.31 -2.13
CA CYS A 135 1.58 16.54 -1.85
C CYS A 135 0.66 17.76 -2.01
N ALA A 136 1.06 18.90 -1.42
CA ALA A 136 0.19 20.08 -1.30
C ALA A 136 -0.41 20.57 -2.63
N ASN A 137 0.30 20.38 -3.75
CA ASN A 137 -0.13 20.79 -5.08
C ASN A 137 -0.37 19.57 -5.98
N GLU A 138 -1.11 18.58 -5.48
CA GLU A 138 -1.54 17.40 -6.25
C GLU A 138 -2.44 17.82 -7.43
N TYR A 139 -2.14 17.29 -8.62
CA TYR A 139 -2.85 17.64 -9.85
C TYR A 139 -2.86 16.51 -10.87
N VAL A 140 -3.82 16.61 -11.79
CA VAL A 140 -3.94 15.82 -13.01
C VAL A 140 -4.10 16.78 -14.20
N THR A 141 -3.46 16.47 -15.31
CA THR A 141 -3.58 17.28 -16.55
C THR A 141 -4.84 16.91 -17.32
N PRO A 142 -5.43 17.83 -18.11
CA PRO A 142 -6.54 17.50 -19.00
C PRO A 142 -6.23 16.33 -19.94
N ALA A 143 -5.01 16.28 -20.48
CA ALA A 143 -4.56 15.18 -21.34
C ALA A 143 -4.52 13.81 -20.63
N GLN A 144 -4.24 13.77 -19.33
CA GLN A 144 -4.32 12.52 -18.55
C GLN A 144 -5.77 12.09 -18.33
N LEU A 145 -6.69 13.04 -18.10
CA LEU A 145 -8.13 12.76 -18.00
C LEU A 145 -8.69 12.23 -19.34
N ASP A 146 -8.32 12.84 -20.45
CA ASP A 146 -8.74 12.40 -21.78
C ASP A 146 -8.27 10.97 -22.07
N LYS A 147 -7.01 10.66 -21.76
CA LYS A 147 -6.47 9.29 -21.87
C LYS A 147 -7.20 8.30 -20.98
N CYS A 148 -7.50 8.68 -19.74
CA CYS A 148 -8.26 7.82 -18.82
C CYS A 148 -9.67 7.54 -19.37
N ARG A 149 -10.35 8.59 -19.86
CA ARG A 149 -11.66 8.46 -20.50
C ARG A 149 -11.62 7.53 -21.71
N GLU A 150 -10.66 7.72 -22.61
CA GLU A 150 -10.49 6.87 -23.78
C GLU A 150 -10.20 5.41 -23.41
N PHE A 151 -9.36 5.18 -22.39
CA PHE A 151 -9.06 3.85 -21.89
C PHE A 151 -10.33 3.14 -21.39
N VAL A 152 -11.10 3.78 -20.51
CA VAL A 152 -12.33 3.20 -19.95
C VAL A 152 -13.35 2.89 -21.05
N LEU A 153 -13.51 3.79 -22.03
CA LEU A 153 -14.39 3.56 -23.17
C LEU A 153 -13.94 2.35 -23.99
N LYS A 154 -12.65 2.24 -24.31
CA LYS A 154 -12.12 1.08 -25.06
C LYS A 154 -12.28 -0.23 -24.29
N VAL A 155 -12.10 -0.21 -22.96
CA VAL A 155 -12.39 -1.36 -22.11
C VAL A 155 -13.86 -1.73 -22.22
N ALA A 156 -14.78 -0.78 -22.04
CA ALA A 156 -16.21 -1.03 -22.17
C ALA A 156 -16.59 -1.59 -23.55
N GLU A 157 -16.06 -1.03 -24.65
CA GLU A 157 -16.27 -1.56 -26.00
C GLU A 157 -15.76 -2.99 -26.15
N SER A 158 -14.56 -3.31 -25.65
CA SER A 158 -14.00 -4.67 -25.73
C SER A 158 -14.79 -5.71 -24.93
N LEU A 159 -15.53 -5.27 -23.91
CA LEU A 159 -16.39 -6.12 -23.09
C LEU A 159 -17.80 -6.28 -23.68
N LYS A 160 -18.17 -5.47 -24.69
CA LYS A 160 -19.41 -5.70 -25.43
C LYS A 160 -19.24 -6.99 -26.23
N ALA A 161 -19.97 -8.02 -25.83
CA ALA A 161 -20.04 -9.24 -26.61
C ALA A 161 -20.46 -8.93 -28.06
N SER A 162 -19.81 -9.57 -29.03
CA SER A 162 -20.47 -9.84 -30.30
C SER A 162 -21.74 -10.64 -29.99
N PRO A 163 -22.91 -10.32 -30.57
CA PRO A 163 -24.17 -10.97 -30.22
C PRO A 163 -24.10 -12.45 -30.64
N ALA A 164 -23.75 -13.32 -29.71
CA ALA A 164 -23.66 -14.76 -29.94
C ALA A 164 -24.56 -15.49 -28.96
N ARG A 165 -25.73 -15.88 -29.48
CA ARG A 165 -26.62 -16.98 -29.07
C ARG A 165 -27.18 -16.94 -27.64
N LEU A 166 -28.41 -16.41 -27.56
CA LEU A 166 -29.46 -17.06 -26.77
C LEU A 166 -29.96 -18.29 -27.54
#